data_AF-A0A2T0WQT5-F1
#
_entry.id   AF-A0A2T0WQT5-F1
#
_cell.length_a   1.000
_cell.length_b   1.000
_cell.length_c   1.000
_cell.angle_alpha   90.00
_cell.angle_beta   90.00
_cell.angle_gamma   90.00
#
_symmetry.space_group_name_H-M   'P 1'
#
loop_
_entity.id
_entity.type
_entity.pdbx_description
1 polymer ?
#
loop_
_entity_poly.entity_id
_entity_poly.type
_entity_poly.pdbx_seq_one_letter_code
_entity_poly.pdbx_strand_id
1 'polypeptide(L)' 'METKEQLKEERDKIVKGLEEAYRKLVEFKKAKNSPLVVVRNGEIMEIDPNDVPSTILYKRGQG' A
#
# COMPACT_ATOMS: atom_id res chain seq x y z
N MET A 1 -5.19 -19.78 -22.18
CA MET A 1 -4.46 -18.50 -22.08
C MET A 1 -5.45 -17.47 -21.60
N GLU A 2 -5.18 -16.80 -20.48
CA GLU A 2 -6.01 -15.67 -20.03
C GLU A 2 -5.85 -14.51 -21.01
N THR A 3 -6.93 -13.73 -21.19
CA THR A 3 -6.90 -12.56 -22.06
C THR A 3 -6.15 -11.42 -21.38
N LYS A 4 -5.62 -10.50 -22.18
CA LYS A 4 -5.01 -9.27 -21.68
C LYS A 4 -5.97 -8.48 -20.77
N GLU A 5 -7.27 -8.56 -21.04
CA GLU A 5 -8.32 -7.90 -20.26
C GLU A 5 -8.50 -8.55 -18.89
N GLN A 6 -8.53 -9.89 -18.83
CA GLN A 6 -8.62 -10.64 -17.56
C GLN A 6 -7.43 -10.32 -16.65
N LEU A 7 -6.21 -10.34 -17.19
CA LEU A 7 -4.99 -10.00 -16.45
C LEU A 7 -5.00 -8.54 -15.95
N LYS A 8 -5.54 -7.62 -16.75
CA LYS A 8 -5.69 -6.21 -16.35
C LYS A 8 -6.68 -6.05 -15.21
N GLU A 9 -7.83 -6.72 -15.29
CA GLU A 9 -8.86 -6.66 -14.25
C GLU A 9 -8.35 -7.24 -12.92
N GLU A 10 -7.68 -8.40 -12.98
CA GLU A 10 -7.08 -9.02 -11.80
C GLU A 10 -6.03 -8.11 -11.17
N ARG A 11 -5.13 -7.55 -11.97
CA ARG A 11 -4.15 -6.55 -11.49
C ARG A 11 -4.83 -5.38 -10.80
N ASP A 12 -5.89 -4.83 -11.39
CA ASP A 12 -6.58 -3.67 -10.82
C ASP A 12 -7.26 -4.01 -9.48
N LYS A 13 -7.80 -5.22 -9.32
CA LYS A 13 -8.32 -5.72 -8.03
C LYS A 13 -7.21 -5.87 -6.99
N ILE A 14 -6.07 -6.45 -7.36
CA ILE A 14 -4.91 -6.59 -6.47
C ILE A 14 -4.43 -5.22 -6.00
N VAL A 15 -4.22 -4.28 -6.93
CA VAL A 15 -3.79 -2.92 -6.61
C VAL A 15 -4.76 -2.25 -5.65
N LYS A 16 -6.07 -2.32 -5.92
CA LYS A 16 -7.10 -1.75 -5.03
C LYS A 16 -7.06 -2.36 -3.63
N GLY A 17 -6.88 -3.68 -3.54
CA GLY A 17 -6.75 -4.37 -2.26
C GLY A 17 -5.52 -3.91 -1.46
N LEU A 18 -4.38 -3.70 -2.13
CA LEU A 18 -3.17 -3.18 -1.50
C LEU A 18 -3.33 -1.73 -1.01
N GLU A 19 -3.98 -0.87 -1.81
CA GLU A 19 -4.28 0.53 -1.43
C GLU A 19 -5.18 0.58 -0.18
N GLU A 20 -6.21 -0.28 -0.14
CA GLU A 20 -7.11 -0.36 1.02
C GLU A 20 -6.44 -0.93 2.27
N ALA A 21 -5.58 -1.95 2.10
CA ALA A 21 -4.81 -2.53 3.20
C ALA A 21 -3.87 -1.49 3.82
N TYR A 22 -3.15 -0.73 2.99
CA TYR A 22 -2.28 0.36 3.46
C TYR A 22 -3.07 1.42 4.24
N ARG A 23 -4.21 1.87 3.71
CA ARG A 23 -5.06 2.86 4.39
C ARG A 23 -5.48 2.39 5.79
N LYS A 24 -6.00 1.17 5.89
CA LYS A 24 -6.43 0.58 7.17
C LYS A 24 -5.26 0.42 8.14
N LEU A 25 -4.08 0.05 7.65
CA LEU A 25 -2.86 -0.04 8.46
C LEU A 25 -2.49 1.32 9.07
N VAL A 26 -2.46 2.38 8.27
CA VAL A 26 -2.12 3.73 8.75
C VAL A 26 -3.15 4.22 9.77
N GLU A 27 -4.45 4.06 9.48
CA GLU A 27 -5.53 4.39 10.41
C GLU A 27 -5.37 3.66 11.76
N PHE A 28 -5.09 2.34 11.72
CA PHE A 28 -4.85 1.54 12.91
C PHE A 28 -3.63 2.04 13.70
N LYS A 29 -2.51 2.32 13.02
CA LYS A 29 -1.27 2.78 13.67
C LYS A 29 -1.44 4.15 14.33
N LYS A 30 -2.16 5.08 13.68
CA LYS A 30 -2.55 6.38 14.27
C LYS A 30 -3.43 6.20 15.50
N ALA A 31 -4.47 5.37 15.40
CA ALA A 31 -5.37 5.11 16.52
C ALA A 31 -4.67 4.47 17.73
N LYS A 32 -3.63 3.67 17.49
CA LYS A 32 -2.81 3.04 18.54
C LYS A 32 -1.60 3.86 18.97
N ASN A 33 -1.38 5.03 18.37
CA ASN A 33 -0.19 5.87 18.59
C ASN A 33 1.11 5.05 18.56
N SER A 34 1.23 4.18 17.55
CA SER A 34 2.35 3.22 17.43
C SER A 34 3.11 3.41 16.12
N PRO A 35 4.44 3.24 16.11
CA PRO A 35 5.24 3.47 14.92
C PRO A 35 4.91 2.49 13.80
N LEU A 36 5.10 2.96 12.57
CA LEU A 36 5.15 2.13 11.37
C LEU A 36 6.60 1.71 11.14
N VAL A 37 6.87 0.41 11.25
CA VAL A 37 8.20 -0.16 11.01
C VAL A 37 8.30 -0.52 9.52
N VAL A 38 9.32 0.00 8.84
CA VAL A 38 9.57 -0.28 7.42
C VAL A 38 11.03 -0.65 7.20
N VAL A 39 11.30 -1.37 6.12
CA VAL A 39 12.66 -1.57 5.62
C VAL A 39 12.89 -0.60 4.47
N ARG A 40 13.86 0.30 4.61
CA ARG A 40 14.32 1.20 3.53
C ARG A 40 15.81 1.03 3.35
N ASN A 41 16.24 0.78 2.12
CA ASN A 41 17.66 0.61 1.78
C ASN A 41 18.38 -0.46 2.63
N GLY A 42 17.67 -1.52 3.04
CA GLY A 42 18.20 -2.59 3.89
C GLY A 42 18.22 -2.28 5.38
N GLU A 43 17.81 -1.08 5.80
CA GLU A 43 17.75 -0.67 7.20
C GLU A 43 16.31 -0.68 7.72
N ILE A 44 16.16 -1.09 8.98
CA ILE A 44 14.88 -1.04 9.69
C ILE A 44 14.71 0.38 10.24
N MET A 45 13.62 1.04 9.85
CA MET A 45 13.27 2.39 10.29
C MET A 45 11.89 2.40 10.92
N GLU A 46 11.74 3.18 11.99
CA GLU A 46 10.46 3.52 12.59
C GLU A 46 10.01 4.88 12.08
N ILE A 47 8.77 4.97 11.61
CA ILE A 47 8.17 6.21 11.10
C ILE A 47 6.94 6.53 11.95
N ASP A 48 6.78 7.81 12.32
CA ASP A 48 5.55 8.27 12.95
C ASP A 48 4.39 8.09 11.96
N PRO A 49 3.29 7.41 12.36
CA PRO A 49 2.16 7.19 11.47
C PRO A 49 1.49 8.50 10.99
N ASN A 50 1.73 9.65 11.62
CA ASN A 50 1.24 10.97 11.19
C ASN A 50 2.07 11.59 10.07
N ASP A 51 3.33 11.19 9.91
CA ASP A 51 4.23 11.68 8.86
C ASP A 51 4.04 10.97 7.52
N VAL A 52 3.21 9.92 7.48
CA VAL A 52 2.89 9.19 6.26
C VAL A 52 1.52 9.58 5.70
N PRO A 53 1.35 9.59 4.36
CA PRO A 53 0.05 9.84 3.76
C PRO A 53 -0.94 8.74 4.16
N SER A 54 -2.22 9.11 4.32
CA SER A 54 -3.29 8.17 4.69
C SER A 54 -3.65 7.20 3.55
N THR A 55 -3.32 7.55 2.32
CA THR A 55 -3.55 6.73 1.13
C THR A 55 -2.33 6.76 0.21
N ILE A 56 -2.19 5.71 -0.59
CA ILE A 56 -1.21 5.63 -1.67
C ILE A 56 -1.93 5.22 -2.94
N LEU A 57 -1.40 5.65 -4.08
CA LEU A 57 -1.86 5.23 -5.40
C LEU A 57 -0.72 4.55 -6.11
N TYR A 58 -0.89 3.27 -6.43
CA TYR A 58 0.12 2.57 -7.21
C TYR A 58 -0.02 2.96 -8.68
N LYS A 59 1.12 3.23 -9.33
CA LYS A 59 1.14 3.46 -10.77
C LYS A 59 0.68 2.18 -11.47
N ARG A 60 -0.54 2.22 -12.01
CA ARG A 60 -1.01 1.22 -12.98
C ARG A 60 -0.18 1.44 -14.23
N GLY A 61 0.83 0.59 -14.44
CA GLY A 61 1.67 0.65 -15.65
C GLY A 61 0.76 0.66 -16.89
N GLN A 62 0.99 1.63 -17.77
CA GLN A 62 0.55 1.54 -19.17
C GLN A 62 1.47 0.51 -19.83
N GLY A 63 1.09 -0.76 -19.75
CA GLY A 63 1.69 -1.87 -20.48
C GLY A 63 0.68 -2.41 -21.46
#